data_AF-A0A932RSC3-F1
#
_entry.id   AF-A0A932RSC3-F1
#
_cell.length_a   1.000
_cell.length_b   1.000
_cell.length_c   1.000
_cell.angle_alpha   90.00
_cell.angle_beta   90.00
_cell.angle_gamma   90.00
#
_symmetry.space_group_name_H-M   'P 1'
#
loop_
_entity.id
_entity.type
_entity.pdbx_description
1 polymer ?
#
loop_
_entity_poly.entity_id
_entity_poly.type
_entity_poly.pdbx_seq_one_letter_code
_entity_poly.pdbx_strand_id
1 'polypeptide(L)'
;MSLGALIRDLRKARGWSQSELARRLAETSGRPSLTREEISRWERATVIPGPYWLSHLSTVLGAPADLLAEEARLSRVNRRTFLSLATLTAVHGKLATEMAAGIAGRDPGPLTSVQTTHGTDMVIASMVDRSSATRLRRWMRDGAEPVLRVNAAGILAKLPDQHAAMDVALMLTHDEQARQLYQTAVLSRVCALDWQTARCVAAQPTTLPVKKIAFVATRLAGEVLNPRDAGARWCSAAMLRDLSPLLR
;
A
#
# COMPACT_ATOMS: atom_id res chain seq x y z
N MET A 1 8.15 7.69 14.22
CA MET A 1 7.92 9.14 14.45
C MET A 1 7.78 9.80 13.08
N SER A 2 7.29 11.04 12.93
CA SER A 2 7.40 11.74 11.63
C SER A 2 8.66 12.59 11.61
N LEU A 3 9.21 12.89 10.43
CA LEU A 3 10.36 13.79 10.32
C LEU A 3 10.10 15.15 11.02
N GLY A 4 8.89 15.70 10.86
CA GLY A 4 8.51 16.95 11.50
C GLY A 4 8.53 16.88 13.03
N ALA A 5 8.10 15.75 13.60
CA ALA A 5 8.21 15.51 15.03
C ALA A 5 9.68 15.38 15.47
N LEU A 6 10.51 14.65 14.71
CA LEU A 6 11.95 14.53 15.00
C LEU A 6 12.65 15.91 14.98
N ILE A 7 12.39 16.75 13.98
CA ILE A 7 12.95 18.11 13.89
C ILE A 7 12.56 18.93 15.11
N ARG A 8 11.27 18.90 15.49
CA ARG A 8 10.76 19.62 16.66
C ARG A 8 11.41 19.14 17.95
N ASP A 9 11.60 17.84 18.12
CA ASP A 9 12.16 17.26 19.33
C ASP A 9 13.66 17.58 19.44
N LEU A 10 14.42 17.47 18.35
CA LEU A 10 15.83 17.87 18.28
C LEU A 10 16.03 19.37 18.55
N ARG A 11 15.11 20.21 18.07
CA ARG A 11 15.11 21.65 18.34
C ARG A 11 14.80 21.94 19.79
N LYS A 12 13.75 21.32 20.35
CA LYS A 12 13.35 21.51 21.76
C LYS A 12 14.42 21.02 22.73
N ALA A 13 15.10 19.92 22.43
CA ALA A 13 16.22 19.41 23.22
C ALA A 13 17.37 20.43 23.36
N ARG A 14 17.47 21.40 22.44
CA ARG A 14 18.44 22.49 22.46
C ARG A 14 17.90 23.79 23.07
N GLY A 15 16.65 23.81 23.53
CA GLY A 15 15.99 25.00 24.05
C GLY A 15 15.67 26.05 22.99
N TRP A 16 15.69 25.70 21.70
CA TRP A 16 15.53 26.68 20.62
C TRP A 16 14.06 26.90 20.26
N SER A 17 13.70 28.14 19.96
CA SER A 17 12.45 28.48 19.30
C SER A 17 12.51 28.13 17.80
N GLN A 18 11.37 28.07 17.12
CA GLN A 18 11.34 27.88 15.65
C GLN A 18 12.11 28.98 14.91
N SER A 19 12.01 30.23 15.39
CA SER A 19 12.75 31.37 14.82
C SER A 19 14.26 31.21 15.01
N GLU A 20 14.68 30.68 16.15
CA GLU A 20 16.10 30.41 16.42
C GLU A 20 16.66 29.30 15.51
N LEU A 21 15.88 28.24 15.26
CA LEU A 21 16.27 27.23 14.27
C LEU A 21 16.34 27.81 12.86
N ALA A 22 15.36 28.64 12.47
CA ALA A 22 15.36 29.31 11.16
C ALA A 22 16.62 30.18 10.98
N ARG A 23 16.94 31.00 11.99
CA ARG A 23 18.14 31.86 12.02
C ARG A 23 19.42 31.04 11.82
N ARG A 24 19.61 29.97 12.61
CA ARG A 24 20.81 29.12 12.53
C ARG A 24 20.94 28.40 11.18
N LEU A 25 19.83 27.94 10.61
CA LEU A 25 19.82 27.34 9.29
C LEU A 25 20.15 28.36 8.21
N ALA A 26 19.60 29.57 8.28
CA ALA A 26 19.91 30.65 7.34
C ALA A 26 21.39 31.04 7.37
N GLU A 27 21.98 31.13 8.57
CA GLU A 27 23.41 31.39 8.78
C GLU A 27 24.29 30.27 8.20
N THR A 28 23.91 29.02 8.44
CA THR A 28 24.69 27.85 7.98
C THR A 28 24.54 27.61 6.47
N SER A 29 23.38 27.90 5.90
CA SER A 29 23.08 27.62 4.50
C SER A 29 23.37 28.80 3.56
N GLY A 30 23.64 29.98 4.11
CA GLY A 30 23.75 31.24 3.36
C GLY A 30 22.45 31.69 2.71
N ARG A 31 21.28 31.17 3.14
CA ARG A 31 19.97 31.53 2.58
C ARG A 31 19.15 32.30 3.63
N PRO A 32 19.12 33.64 3.58
CA PRO A 32 18.40 34.45 4.55
C PRO A 32 16.87 34.34 4.39
N SER A 33 16.39 33.76 3.29
CA SER A 33 14.96 33.59 3.02
C SER A 33 14.29 32.55 3.92
N LEU A 34 15.04 31.75 4.68
CA LEU A 34 14.44 30.70 5.50
C LEU A 34 13.75 31.31 6.74
N THR A 35 12.42 31.15 6.84
CA THR A 35 11.64 31.77 7.92
C THR A 35 11.16 30.75 8.96
N ARG A 36 10.71 31.27 10.11
CA ARG A 36 10.03 30.49 11.15
C ARG A 36 8.82 29.72 10.59
N GLU A 37 8.10 30.29 9.62
CA GLU A 37 6.93 29.68 9.00
C GLU A 37 7.30 28.41 8.23
N GLU A 38 8.45 28.37 7.56
CA GLU A 38 8.94 27.16 6.90
C GLU A 38 9.28 26.07 7.93
N ILE A 39 9.93 26.42 9.04
CA ILE A 39 10.16 25.50 10.15
C ILE A 39 8.84 24.96 10.70
N SER A 40 7.85 25.83 10.92
CA SER A 40 6.50 25.43 11.35
C SER A 40 5.83 24.48 10.34
N ARG A 41 6.00 24.70 9.04
CA ARG A 41 5.46 23.82 8.00
C ARG A 41 6.13 22.45 8.01
N TRP A 42 7.44 22.39 8.24
CA TRP A 42 8.19 21.14 8.38
C TRP A 42 7.78 20.38 9.64
N GLU A 43 7.71 21.05 10.78
CA GLU A 43 7.34 20.42 12.07
C GLU A 43 5.90 19.89 12.08
N ARG A 44 4.98 20.57 11.39
CA ARG A 44 3.61 20.10 11.18
C ARG A 44 3.47 19.08 10.04
N ALA A 45 4.57 18.68 9.42
CA ALA A 45 4.62 17.76 8.27
C ALA A 45 3.79 18.20 7.04
N THR A 46 3.44 19.49 6.94
CA THR A 46 2.72 20.04 5.77
C THR A 46 3.66 20.18 4.55
N VAL A 47 4.95 20.38 4.82
CA VAL A 47 6.05 20.34 3.84
C VAL A 47 7.12 19.40 4.36
N ILE A 48 7.64 18.53 3.50
CA ILE A 48 8.79 17.68 3.83
C ILE A 48 10.04 18.33 3.22
N PRO A 49 11.03 18.77 4.02
CA PRO A 49 12.23 19.42 3.50
C PRO A 49 12.97 18.52 2.50
N GLY A 50 13.44 19.13 1.41
CA GLY A 50 14.23 18.47 0.37
C GLY A 50 15.66 18.15 0.83
N PRO A 51 16.43 17.38 0.05
CA PRO A 51 17.79 16.95 0.39
C PRO A 51 18.73 18.08 0.83
N TYR A 52 18.64 19.23 0.16
CA TYR A 52 19.39 20.44 0.52
C TYR A 52 19.18 20.84 1.99
N TRP A 53 17.92 20.97 2.43
CA TRP A 53 17.61 21.37 3.80
C TRP A 53 17.87 20.25 4.82
N LEU A 54 17.78 18.97 4.42
CA LEU A 54 18.13 17.85 5.29
C LEU A 54 19.63 17.86 5.64
N SER A 55 20.50 18.21 4.69
CA SER A 55 21.93 18.38 4.94
C SER A 55 22.20 19.47 5.97
N HIS A 56 21.61 20.66 5.80
CA HIS A 56 21.77 21.75 6.77
C HIS A 56 21.13 21.45 8.14
N LEU A 57 20.00 20.75 8.17
CA LEU A 57 19.37 20.28 9.42
C LEU A 57 20.29 19.30 10.16
N SER A 58 20.97 18.40 9.45
CA SER A 58 21.95 17.48 10.04
C SER A 58 23.05 18.24 10.76
N THR A 59 23.64 19.24 10.09
CA THR A 59 24.69 20.10 10.66
C THR A 59 24.18 20.91 11.86
N VAL A 60 23.06 21.62 11.72
CA VAL A 60 22.55 22.54 12.75
C VAL A 60 21.98 21.82 13.97
N LEU A 61 21.30 20.69 13.76
CA LEU A 61 20.70 19.87 14.83
C LEU A 61 21.63 18.75 15.29
N GLY A 62 22.87 18.67 14.79
CA GLY A 62 23.85 17.64 15.14
C GLY A 62 23.28 16.22 15.09
N ALA A 63 22.41 15.93 14.12
CA ALA A 63 21.76 14.64 13.95
C ALA A 63 22.35 13.94 12.72
N PRO A 64 22.53 12.60 12.72
CA PRO A 64 23.03 11.89 11.56
C PRO A 64 22.21 12.18 10.30
N ALA A 65 22.87 12.52 9.19
CA ALA A 65 22.21 12.84 7.93
C ALA A 65 21.33 11.68 7.44
N ASP A 66 21.80 10.45 7.62
CA ASP A 66 21.07 9.24 7.23
C ASP A 66 19.77 9.06 8.00
N LEU A 67 19.74 9.41 9.30
CA LEU A 67 18.53 9.36 10.11
C LEU A 67 17.47 10.34 9.57
N LEU A 68 17.87 11.59 9.29
CA LEU A 68 16.97 12.60 8.75
C LEU A 68 16.50 12.24 7.33
N ALA A 69 17.38 11.70 6.50
CA ALA A 69 17.05 11.23 5.15
C ALA A 69 16.03 10.09 5.18
N GLU A 70 16.23 9.11 6.07
CA GLU A 70 15.35 7.96 6.22
C GLU A 70 13.97 8.37 6.75
N GLU A 71 13.92 9.20 7.80
CA GLU A 71 12.65 9.73 8.32
C GLU A 71 11.92 10.60 7.28
N ALA A 72 12.65 11.34 6.45
CA ALA A 72 12.08 12.09 5.33
C ALA A 72 11.52 11.16 4.25
N ARG A 73 12.22 10.07 3.93
CA ARG A 73 11.77 9.05 2.98
C ARG A 73 10.48 8.40 3.48
N LEU A 74 10.46 7.94 4.73
CA LEU A 74 9.28 7.36 5.37
C LEU A 74 8.10 8.34 5.39
N SER A 75 8.34 9.61 5.75
CA SER A 75 7.31 10.65 5.74
C SER A 75 6.72 10.89 4.34
N ARG A 76 7.54 10.83 3.26
CA ARG A 76 7.06 10.96 1.87
C ARG A 76 6.23 9.76 1.44
N VAL A 77 6.66 8.55 1.82
CA VAL A 77 5.91 7.31 1.55
C VAL A 77 4.54 7.37 2.22
N ASN A 78 4.48 7.78 3.50
CA ASN A 78 3.23 7.92 4.23
C ASN A 78 2.31 8.98 3.59
N ARG A 79 2.85 10.12 3.17
CA ARG A 79 2.06 11.15 2.45
C ARG A 79 1.48 10.62 1.14
N ARG A 80 2.28 9.90 0.34
CA ARG A 80 1.80 9.29 -0.90
C ARG A 80 0.72 8.25 -0.66
N THR A 81 0.88 7.41 0.37
CA THR A 81 -0.13 6.43 0.77
C THR A 81 -1.43 7.12 1.20
N PHE A 82 -1.34 8.18 2.01
CA PHE A 82 -2.51 8.95 2.43
C PHE A 82 -3.24 9.57 1.23
N LEU A 83 -2.53 10.24 0.32
CA LEU A 83 -3.13 10.82 -0.88
C LEU A 83 -3.78 9.75 -1.76
N SER A 84 -3.12 8.60 -1.94
CA SER A 84 -3.67 7.46 -2.67
C SER A 84 -4.96 6.97 -2.03
N LEU A 85 -5.01 6.81 -0.70
CA LEU A 85 -6.20 6.38 0.00
C LEU A 85 -7.32 7.41 -0.09
N ALA A 86 -7.03 8.70 0.06
CA ALA A 86 -8.02 9.77 -0.06
C ALA A 86 -8.67 9.79 -1.46
N THR A 87 -7.90 9.61 -2.52
CA THR A 87 -8.43 9.47 -3.89
C THR A 87 -9.30 8.23 -4.03
N LEU A 88 -8.87 7.09 -3.50
CA LEU A 88 -9.67 5.86 -3.55
C LEU A 88 -10.97 6.00 -2.74
N THR A 89 -10.93 6.65 -1.58
CA THR A 89 -12.13 6.93 -0.77
C THR A 89 -13.09 7.86 -1.52
N ALA A 90 -12.60 8.84 -2.26
CA ALA A 90 -13.46 9.70 -3.07
C ALA A 90 -14.19 8.92 -4.17
N VAL A 91 -13.55 7.91 -4.77
CA VAL A 91 -14.13 7.11 -5.87
C VAL A 91 -14.98 5.94 -5.36
N HIS A 92 -14.52 5.24 -4.33
CA HIS A 92 -15.07 3.96 -3.87
C HIS A 92 -15.70 4.02 -2.47
N GLY A 93 -15.62 5.17 -1.78
CA GLY A 93 -15.94 5.29 -0.36
C GLY A 93 -17.37 4.93 0.00
N LYS A 94 -18.36 5.30 -0.83
CA LYS A 94 -19.76 4.95 -0.58
C LYS A 94 -19.96 3.43 -0.52
N LEU A 95 -19.55 2.74 -1.57
CA LEU A 95 -19.65 1.27 -1.66
C LEU A 95 -18.83 0.58 -0.56
N ALA A 96 -17.61 1.07 -0.30
CA ALA A 96 -16.75 0.53 0.75
C ALA A 96 -17.38 0.69 2.15
N THR A 97 -18.08 1.79 2.41
CA THR A 97 -18.76 2.03 3.69
C THR A 97 -19.93 1.06 3.89
N GLU A 98 -20.73 0.84 2.84
CA GLU A 98 -21.83 -0.14 2.88
C GLU A 98 -21.31 -1.56 3.12
N MET A 99 -20.25 -1.97 2.43
CA MET A 99 -19.58 -3.26 2.64
C MET A 99 -18.96 -3.37 4.05
N ALA A 100 -18.31 -2.32 4.55
CA ALA A 100 -17.75 -2.29 5.89
C ALA A 100 -18.83 -2.43 6.98
N ALA A 101 -19.98 -1.80 6.79
CA ALA A 101 -21.13 -1.95 7.67
C ALA A 101 -21.67 -3.38 7.68
N GLY A 102 -21.76 -4.03 6.52
CA GLY A 102 -22.12 -5.45 6.41
C GLY A 102 -21.14 -6.36 7.17
N ILE A 103 -19.83 -6.15 6.98
CA ILE A 103 -18.78 -6.89 7.70
C ILE A 103 -18.94 -6.73 9.22
N ALA A 104 -19.14 -5.49 9.70
CA ALA A 104 -19.36 -5.22 11.11
C ALA A 104 -20.63 -5.91 11.65
N GLY A 105 -21.70 -5.88 10.85
CA GLY A 105 -23.00 -6.50 11.11
C GLY A 105 -23.06 -8.02 10.94
N ARG A 106 -21.94 -8.68 10.56
CA ARG A 106 -21.88 -10.13 10.26
C ARG A 106 -22.71 -10.55 9.05
N ASP A 107 -23.00 -9.63 8.14
CA ASP A 107 -23.65 -9.89 6.87
C ASP A 107 -22.59 -10.04 5.76
N PRO A 108 -22.37 -11.24 5.21
CA PRO A 108 -21.45 -11.43 4.10
C PRO A 108 -22.04 -11.00 2.75
N GLY A 109 -23.36 -10.74 2.66
CA GLY A 109 -24.09 -10.48 1.42
C GLY A 109 -23.46 -9.41 0.51
N PRO A 110 -22.98 -8.27 1.04
CA PRO A 110 -22.30 -7.27 0.23
C PRO A 110 -21.01 -7.75 -0.45
N LEU A 111 -20.42 -8.86 0.00
CA LEU A 111 -19.19 -9.44 -0.53
C LEU A 111 -19.40 -10.71 -1.35
N THR A 112 -20.63 -11.22 -1.50
CA THR A 112 -20.88 -12.53 -2.13
C THR A 112 -21.11 -12.49 -3.64
N SER A 113 -21.61 -11.38 -4.18
CA SER A 113 -22.20 -11.35 -5.53
C SER A 113 -21.28 -10.87 -6.63
N VAL A 114 -20.37 -9.92 -6.34
CA VAL A 114 -19.42 -9.37 -7.32
C VAL A 114 -18.05 -9.28 -6.69
N GLN A 115 -17.01 -9.59 -7.47
CA GLN A 115 -15.63 -9.42 -7.01
C GLN A 115 -15.33 -7.93 -6.80
N THR A 116 -14.84 -7.58 -5.61
CA THR A 116 -14.48 -6.21 -5.27
C THR A 116 -13.24 -5.76 -6.04
N THR A 117 -13.17 -4.47 -6.34
CA THR A 117 -11.98 -3.91 -6.99
C THR A 117 -10.86 -3.71 -5.97
N HIS A 118 -9.61 -3.67 -6.43
CA HIS A 118 -8.46 -3.35 -5.58
C HIS A 118 -8.63 -2.03 -4.81
N GLY A 119 -9.22 -1.01 -5.45
CA GLY A 119 -9.49 0.28 -4.82
C GLY A 119 -10.52 0.18 -3.70
N THR A 120 -11.62 -0.55 -3.94
CA THR A 120 -12.63 -0.84 -2.92
C THR A 120 -12.02 -1.59 -1.73
N ASP A 121 -11.23 -2.64 -1.97
CA ASP A 121 -10.59 -3.40 -0.89
C ASP A 121 -9.68 -2.52 -0.03
N MET A 122 -8.90 -1.62 -0.63
CA MET A 122 -8.01 -0.71 0.10
C MET A 122 -8.79 0.23 1.05
N VAL A 123 -9.92 0.75 0.58
CA VAL A 123 -10.77 1.61 1.41
C VAL A 123 -11.39 0.80 2.55
N ILE A 124 -11.93 -0.39 2.26
CA ILE A 124 -12.48 -1.28 3.31
C ILE A 124 -11.40 -1.66 4.32
N ALA A 125 -10.21 -2.07 3.88
CA ALA A 125 -9.10 -2.46 4.76
C ALA A 125 -8.68 -1.33 5.71
N SER A 126 -8.84 -0.07 5.31
CA SER A 126 -8.58 1.09 6.19
C SER A 126 -9.63 1.30 7.29
N MET A 127 -10.82 0.70 7.14
CA MET A 127 -11.96 0.81 8.06
C MET A 127 -12.13 -0.44 8.95
N VAL A 128 -11.44 -1.55 8.64
CA VAL A 128 -11.59 -2.83 9.31
C VAL A 128 -10.93 -2.82 10.70
N ASP A 129 -11.73 -3.10 11.73
CA ASP A 129 -11.27 -3.34 13.09
C ASP A 129 -10.89 -4.83 13.31
N ARG A 130 -10.37 -5.16 14.51
CA ARG A 130 -9.98 -6.54 14.85
C ARG A 130 -11.14 -7.54 14.76
N SER A 131 -12.35 -7.11 15.15
CA SER A 131 -13.52 -7.98 15.10
C SER A 131 -13.91 -8.30 13.65
N SER A 132 -13.92 -7.29 12.79
CA SER A 132 -14.19 -7.41 11.36
C SER A 132 -13.12 -8.23 10.64
N ALA A 133 -11.84 -8.04 10.98
CA ALA A 133 -10.76 -8.87 10.44
C ALA A 133 -10.93 -10.35 10.80
N THR A 134 -11.40 -10.66 12.02
CA THR A 134 -11.69 -12.04 12.44
C THR A 134 -12.83 -12.65 11.63
N ARG A 135 -13.88 -11.87 11.36
CA ARG A 135 -15.00 -12.31 10.50
C ARG A 135 -14.54 -12.55 9.07
N LEU A 136 -13.77 -11.62 8.50
CA LEU A 136 -13.18 -11.77 7.17
C LEU A 136 -12.31 -13.03 7.08
N ARG A 137 -11.50 -13.34 8.11
CA ARG A 137 -10.71 -14.59 8.13
C ARG A 137 -11.61 -15.84 8.08
N ARG A 138 -12.72 -15.82 8.83
CA ARG A 138 -13.69 -16.92 8.81
C ARG A 138 -14.35 -17.04 7.43
N TRP A 139 -14.79 -15.95 6.83
CA TRP A 139 -15.40 -15.96 5.50
C TRP A 139 -14.41 -16.35 4.40
N MET A 140 -13.15 -15.92 4.50
CA MET A 140 -12.08 -16.34 3.59
C MET A 140 -11.85 -17.86 3.63
N ARG A 141 -11.94 -18.48 4.82
CA ARG A 141 -11.69 -19.90 5.01
C ARG A 141 -12.90 -20.77 4.66
N ASP A 142 -14.07 -20.38 5.15
CA ASP A 142 -15.26 -21.24 5.23
C ASP A 142 -16.46 -20.69 4.41
N GLY A 143 -16.29 -19.60 3.68
CA GLY A 143 -17.36 -19.01 2.88
C GLY A 143 -17.81 -19.95 1.75
N ALA A 144 -19.13 -20.12 1.58
CA ALA A 144 -19.67 -21.01 0.54
C ALA A 144 -19.29 -20.54 -0.88
N GLU A 145 -19.42 -19.24 -1.14
CA GLU A 145 -19.17 -18.64 -2.45
C GLU A 145 -17.68 -18.30 -2.65
N PRO A 146 -17.05 -18.69 -3.77
CA PRO A 146 -15.66 -18.32 -4.08
C PRO A 146 -15.44 -16.81 -4.13
N VAL A 147 -16.45 -16.05 -4.56
CA VAL A 147 -16.43 -14.59 -4.60
C VAL A 147 -16.34 -14.00 -3.19
N LEU A 148 -17.05 -14.58 -2.22
CA LEU A 148 -16.93 -14.17 -0.82
C LEU A 148 -15.52 -14.43 -0.30
N ARG A 149 -14.96 -15.62 -0.58
CA ARG A 149 -13.63 -16.00 -0.11
C ARG A 149 -12.53 -15.10 -0.71
N VAL A 150 -12.60 -14.82 -2.01
CA VAL A 150 -11.61 -13.97 -2.69
C VAL A 150 -11.73 -12.50 -2.26
N ASN A 151 -12.94 -11.98 -2.06
CA ASN A 151 -13.14 -10.60 -1.58
C ASN A 151 -12.63 -10.44 -0.15
N ALA A 152 -12.93 -11.40 0.73
CA ALA A 152 -12.42 -11.40 2.09
C ALA A 152 -10.88 -11.45 2.12
N ALA A 153 -10.27 -12.31 1.31
CA ALA A 153 -8.82 -12.37 1.16
C ALA A 153 -8.23 -11.08 0.56
N GLY A 154 -8.93 -10.47 -0.39
CA GLY A 154 -8.58 -9.20 -1.01
C GLY A 154 -8.40 -8.10 0.02
N ILE A 155 -9.39 -7.94 0.91
CA ILE A 155 -9.37 -6.97 2.01
C ILE A 155 -8.26 -7.32 3.01
N LEU A 156 -8.19 -8.57 3.46
CA LEU A 156 -7.20 -9.03 4.46
C LEU A 156 -5.75 -8.84 4.00
N ALA A 157 -5.46 -9.08 2.72
CA ALA A 157 -4.13 -8.91 2.12
C ALA A 157 -3.60 -7.47 2.18
N LYS A 158 -4.51 -6.50 2.34
CA LYS A 158 -4.25 -5.05 2.29
C LYS A 158 -4.32 -4.40 3.67
N LEU A 159 -4.48 -5.20 4.73
CA LEU A 159 -4.38 -4.67 6.09
C LEU A 159 -2.99 -4.06 6.33
N PRO A 160 -2.90 -2.88 6.98
CA PRO A 160 -1.64 -2.16 7.14
C PRO A 160 -0.54 -2.95 7.86
N ASP A 161 -0.93 -3.84 8.77
CA ASP A 161 -0.03 -4.61 9.63
C ASP A 161 0.38 -5.96 9.00
N GLN A 162 -0.18 -6.32 7.83
CA GLN A 162 0.09 -7.56 7.09
C GLN A 162 -0.08 -8.86 7.91
N HIS A 163 -0.78 -8.85 9.06
CA HIS A 163 -0.89 -10.04 9.93
C HIS A 163 -1.71 -11.17 9.31
N ALA A 164 -2.48 -10.90 8.26
CA ALA A 164 -3.24 -11.91 7.52
C ALA A 164 -2.47 -12.46 6.29
N ALA A 165 -1.25 -11.99 6.03
CA ALA A 165 -0.50 -12.35 4.82
C ALA A 165 -0.31 -13.87 4.66
N MET A 166 0.04 -14.57 5.75
CA MET A 166 0.21 -16.02 5.73
C MET A 166 -1.12 -16.74 5.51
N ASP A 167 -2.19 -16.32 6.19
CA ASP A 167 -3.52 -16.90 6.04
C ASP A 167 -4.02 -16.77 4.58
N VAL A 168 -3.80 -15.61 3.96
CA VAL A 168 -4.15 -15.35 2.56
C VAL A 168 -3.34 -16.25 1.62
N ALA A 169 -2.03 -16.36 1.82
CA ALA A 169 -1.18 -17.23 0.99
C ALA A 169 -1.59 -18.71 1.13
N LEU A 170 -1.91 -19.16 2.34
CA LEU A 170 -2.42 -20.51 2.59
C LEU A 170 -3.75 -20.74 1.89
N MET A 171 -4.70 -19.80 1.97
CA MET A 171 -5.98 -19.92 1.25
C MET A 171 -5.72 -20.04 -0.26
N LEU A 172 -4.94 -19.14 -0.85
CA LEU A 172 -4.67 -19.15 -2.30
C LEU A 172 -3.95 -20.43 -2.75
N THR A 173 -3.18 -21.06 -1.88
CA THR A 173 -2.52 -22.34 -2.17
C THR A 173 -3.53 -23.48 -2.31
N HIS A 174 -4.56 -23.53 -1.46
CA HIS A 174 -5.47 -24.67 -1.37
C HIS A 174 -6.80 -24.47 -2.10
N ASP A 175 -7.27 -23.23 -2.24
CA ASP A 175 -8.54 -22.91 -2.88
C ASP A 175 -8.34 -22.46 -4.32
N GLU A 176 -8.53 -23.39 -5.25
CA GLU A 176 -8.34 -23.14 -6.68
C GLU A 176 -9.32 -22.10 -7.24
N GLN A 177 -10.58 -22.10 -6.82
CA GLN A 177 -11.60 -21.21 -7.35
C GLN A 177 -11.32 -19.76 -6.94
N ALA A 178 -11.03 -19.53 -5.66
CA ALA A 178 -10.64 -18.20 -5.20
C ALA A 178 -9.28 -17.76 -5.79
N ARG A 179 -8.33 -18.69 -5.94
CA ARG A 179 -7.03 -18.41 -6.59
C ARG A 179 -7.22 -17.92 -8.03
N GLN A 180 -8.04 -18.58 -8.83
CA GLN A 180 -8.29 -18.17 -10.22
C GLN A 180 -8.92 -16.78 -10.30
N LEU A 181 -9.89 -16.47 -9.42
CA LEU A 181 -10.48 -15.13 -9.31
C LEU A 181 -9.44 -14.07 -8.92
N TYR A 182 -8.56 -14.37 -7.97
CA TYR A 182 -7.53 -13.44 -7.51
C TYR A 182 -6.47 -13.19 -8.60
N GLN A 183 -5.97 -14.25 -9.24
CA GLN A 183 -5.00 -14.16 -10.33
C GLN A 183 -5.56 -13.38 -11.53
N THR A 184 -6.83 -13.59 -11.87
CA THR A 184 -7.53 -12.83 -12.92
C THR A 184 -7.52 -11.33 -12.59
N ALA A 185 -7.91 -10.96 -11.36
CA ALA A 185 -7.92 -9.56 -10.92
C ALA A 185 -6.50 -8.95 -10.90
N VAL A 186 -5.48 -9.70 -10.49
CA VAL A 186 -4.08 -9.26 -10.50
C VAL A 186 -3.59 -9.06 -11.93
N LEU A 187 -3.80 -10.01 -12.84
CA LEU A 187 -3.41 -9.87 -14.24
C LEU A 187 -4.09 -8.68 -14.92
N SER A 188 -5.38 -8.50 -14.68
CA SER A 188 -6.11 -7.37 -15.25
C SER A 188 -5.55 -6.03 -14.77
N ARG A 189 -5.34 -5.88 -13.45
CA ARG A 189 -4.82 -4.62 -12.86
C ARG A 189 -3.34 -4.39 -13.16
N VAL A 190 -2.49 -5.37 -12.87
CA VAL A 190 -1.02 -5.23 -12.91
C VAL A 190 -0.53 -5.26 -14.34
N CYS A 191 -1.07 -6.14 -15.17
CA CYS A 191 -0.62 -6.31 -16.55
C CYS A 191 -1.51 -5.58 -17.56
N ALA A 192 -2.52 -4.82 -17.11
CA ALA A 192 -3.46 -4.08 -17.97
C ALA A 192 -4.11 -4.97 -19.04
N LEU A 193 -4.40 -6.22 -18.69
CA LEU A 193 -5.15 -7.13 -19.54
C LEU A 193 -6.65 -6.90 -19.35
N ASP A 194 -7.43 -6.98 -20.43
CA ASP A 194 -8.89 -7.05 -20.29
C ASP A 194 -9.27 -8.30 -19.49
N TRP A 195 -10.45 -8.27 -18.86
CA TRP A 195 -10.87 -9.30 -17.93
C TRP A 195 -10.90 -10.70 -18.57
N GLN A 196 -11.34 -10.80 -19.82
CA GLN A 196 -11.44 -12.08 -20.51
C GLN A 196 -10.06 -12.67 -20.80
N THR A 197 -9.14 -11.85 -21.33
CA THR A 197 -7.74 -12.27 -21.54
C THR A 197 -7.07 -12.65 -20.22
N ALA A 198 -7.26 -11.84 -19.16
CA ALA A 198 -6.70 -12.11 -17.84
C ALA A 198 -7.19 -13.45 -17.29
N ARG A 199 -8.48 -13.75 -17.44
CA ARG A 199 -9.08 -15.02 -17.02
C ARG A 199 -8.51 -16.21 -17.78
N CYS A 200 -8.39 -16.11 -19.11
CA CYS A 200 -7.79 -17.17 -19.93
C CYS A 200 -6.33 -17.43 -19.52
N VAL A 201 -5.54 -16.37 -19.33
CA VAL A 201 -4.13 -16.49 -18.93
C VAL A 201 -3.99 -17.05 -17.50
N ALA A 202 -4.86 -16.65 -16.56
CA ALA A 202 -4.87 -17.19 -15.20
C ALA A 202 -5.16 -18.70 -15.19
N ALA A 203 -6.09 -19.16 -16.03
CA ALA A 203 -6.41 -20.58 -16.16
C ALA A 203 -5.32 -21.36 -16.92
N GLN A 204 -4.72 -20.74 -17.95
CA GLN A 204 -3.76 -21.39 -18.83
C GLN A 204 -2.72 -20.38 -19.35
N PRO A 205 -1.54 -20.28 -18.72
CA PRO A 205 -0.51 -19.28 -19.09
C PRO A 205 -0.06 -19.34 -20.56
N THR A 206 -0.17 -20.49 -21.21
CA THR A 206 0.18 -20.68 -22.63
C THR A 206 -0.75 -19.95 -23.59
N THR A 207 -1.92 -19.44 -23.14
CA THR A 207 -2.78 -18.60 -23.99
C THR A 207 -2.22 -17.18 -24.16
N LEU A 208 -1.19 -16.80 -23.39
CA LEU A 208 -0.56 -15.50 -23.52
C LEU A 208 0.25 -15.42 -24.83
N PRO A 209 -0.01 -14.42 -25.71
CA PRO A 209 0.76 -14.28 -26.94
C PRO A 209 2.25 -14.11 -26.64
N VAL A 210 3.12 -14.80 -27.40
CA VAL A 210 4.59 -14.81 -27.19
C VAL A 210 5.17 -13.41 -27.02
N LYS A 211 4.74 -12.45 -27.85
CA LYS A 211 5.17 -11.05 -27.79
C LYS A 211 4.82 -10.31 -26.48
N LYS A 212 3.87 -10.82 -25.68
CA LYS A 212 3.44 -10.24 -24.40
C LYS A 212 4.09 -10.91 -23.19
N ILE A 213 4.76 -12.05 -23.35
CA ILE A 213 5.29 -12.84 -22.22
C ILE A 213 6.29 -12.05 -21.39
N ALA A 214 7.31 -11.46 -22.04
CA ALA A 214 8.31 -10.64 -21.35
C ALA A 214 7.70 -9.43 -20.63
N PHE A 215 6.69 -8.78 -21.25
CA PHE A 215 5.98 -7.66 -20.64
C PHE A 215 5.22 -8.08 -19.37
N VAL A 216 4.42 -9.15 -19.45
CA VAL A 216 3.68 -9.68 -18.30
C VAL A 216 4.62 -10.11 -17.20
N ALA A 217 5.68 -10.87 -17.52
CA ALA A 217 6.68 -11.31 -16.55
C ALA A 217 7.34 -10.12 -15.83
N THR A 218 7.73 -9.08 -16.58
CA THR A 218 8.32 -7.86 -15.98
C THR A 218 7.35 -7.17 -15.00
N ARG A 219 6.07 -7.07 -15.37
CA ARG A 219 5.05 -6.43 -14.52
C ARG A 219 4.79 -7.24 -13.25
N LEU A 220 4.69 -8.57 -13.37
CA LEU A 220 4.54 -9.46 -12.22
C LEU A 220 5.78 -9.45 -11.31
N ALA A 221 6.99 -9.39 -11.86
CA ALA A 221 8.23 -9.29 -11.08
C ALA A 221 8.26 -8.03 -10.22
N GLY A 222 7.78 -6.90 -10.76
CA GLY A 222 7.61 -5.67 -9.97
C GLY A 222 6.58 -5.84 -8.85
N GLU A 223 5.46 -6.52 -9.09
CA GLU A 223 4.40 -6.71 -8.10
C GLU A 223 4.81 -7.69 -6.98
N VAL A 224 5.68 -8.67 -7.23
CA VAL A 224 6.24 -9.56 -6.19
C VAL A 224 6.91 -8.77 -5.07
N LEU A 225 7.51 -7.62 -5.40
CA LEU A 225 8.19 -6.76 -4.44
C LEU A 225 7.26 -5.75 -3.74
N ASN A 226 5.94 -5.75 -4.03
CA ASN A 226 4.99 -4.81 -3.45
C ASN A 226 4.68 -5.15 -1.98
N PRO A 227 5.12 -4.36 -0.99
CA PRO A 227 4.95 -4.71 0.42
C PRO A 227 3.49 -4.58 0.92
N ARG A 228 2.58 -4.01 0.12
CA ARG A 228 1.24 -3.60 0.56
C ARG A 228 0.11 -4.58 0.27
N ASP A 229 0.36 -5.58 -0.57
CA ASP A 229 -0.67 -6.54 -0.97
C ASP A 229 -0.07 -7.95 -1.02
N ALA A 230 -0.23 -8.69 0.08
CA ALA A 230 0.30 -10.04 0.20
C ALA A 230 -0.29 -11.03 -0.83
N GLY A 231 -1.57 -10.87 -1.16
CA GLY A 231 -2.26 -11.71 -2.13
C GLY A 231 -1.74 -11.47 -3.54
N ALA A 232 -1.54 -10.21 -3.92
CA ALA A 232 -0.94 -9.86 -5.20
C ALA A 232 0.51 -10.34 -5.33
N ARG A 233 1.31 -10.26 -4.25
CA ARG A 233 2.68 -10.82 -4.22
C ARG A 233 2.66 -12.33 -4.49
N TRP A 234 1.83 -13.06 -3.74
CA TRP A 234 1.70 -14.51 -3.90
C TRP A 234 1.26 -14.89 -5.31
N CYS A 235 0.21 -14.23 -5.83
CA CYS A 235 -0.31 -14.49 -7.17
C CYS A 235 0.77 -14.23 -8.23
N SER A 236 1.49 -13.12 -8.11
CA SER A 236 2.53 -12.75 -9.05
C SER A 236 3.70 -13.73 -9.03
N ALA A 237 4.11 -14.20 -7.85
CA ALA A 237 5.16 -15.22 -7.72
C ALA A 237 4.72 -16.57 -8.34
N ALA A 238 3.49 -17.01 -8.06
CA ALA A 238 2.94 -18.23 -8.65
C ALA A 238 2.87 -18.15 -10.18
N MET A 239 2.34 -17.05 -10.72
CA MET A 239 2.22 -16.86 -12.16
C MET A 239 3.59 -16.71 -12.85
N LEU A 240 4.58 -16.09 -12.21
CA LEU A 240 5.95 -16.04 -12.73
C LEU A 240 6.57 -17.43 -12.84
N ARG A 241 6.41 -18.27 -11.82
CA ARG A 241 6.85 -19.67 -11.85
C ARG A 241 6.22 -20.37 -13.06
N ASP A 242 4.93 -20.17 -13.28
CA ASP A 242 4.19 -20.85 -14.34
C ASP A 242 4.52 -20.29 -15.75
N LEU A 243 4.93 -19.01 -15.84
CA LEU A 243 5.39 -18.36 -17.08
C LEU A 243 6.87 -18.64 -17.40
N SER A 244 7.68 -19.03 -16.41
CA SER A 244 9.12 -19.24 -16.57
C SER A 244 9.51 -20.15 -17.74
N PRO A 245 8.80 -21.26 -18.04
CA PRO A 245 9.13 -22.11 -19.19
C PRO A 245 8.91 -21.45 -20.56
N LEU A 246 8.15 -20.36 -20.61
CA LEU A 246 7.82 -19.63 -21.83
C LEU A 246 8.74 -18.43 -22.10
N LEU A 247 9.59 -18.07 -21.13
CA LEU A 247 10.65 -17.07 -21.29
C LEU A 247 11.83 -17.78 -21.97
N ARG A 248 11.93 -17.65 -23.29
CA ARG A 248 13.05 -18.13 -24.10
C ARG A 248 13.82 -16.95 -24.66
#